data_AF-A0A2D4TMK1-F1
#
_entry.id   AF-A0A2D4TMK1-F1
#
_cell.length_a   1.000
_cell.length_b   1.000
_cell.length_c   1.000
_cell.angle_alpha   90.00
_cell.angle_beta   90.00
_cell.angle_gamma   90.00
#
_symmetry.space_group_name_H-M   'P 1'
#
loop_
_entity.id
_entity.type
_entity.pdbx_description
1 polymer ?
#
loop_
_entity_poly.entity_id
_entity_poly.type
_entity_poly.pdbx_seq_one_letter_code
_entity_poly.pdbx_strand_id
1 'polypeptide(L)'
;MNKWSLIPEEEAKKNSGNYKLIGAGQPTMNQGEKLLFAVVVEFNSHQEALDGLKDPRYQDALKELRENPEETVIRNASIVEGV
;
A
#
# COMPACT_ATOMS: atom_id res chain seq x y z
N MET A 1 -11.48 11.24 -2.18
CA MET A 1 -11.17 9.80 -2.13
C MET A 1 -10.10 9.57 -3.19
N ASN A 2 -8.90 9.13 -2.81
CA ASN A 2 -7.79 8.98 -3.76
C ASN A 2 -7.86 7.59 -4.45
N LYS A 3 -7.22 7.43 -5.62
CA LYS A 3 -7.23 6.15 -6.34
C LYS A 3 -6.77 4.97 -5.49
N TRP A 4 -5.85 5.19 -4.55
CA TRP A 4 -5.36 4.14 -3.66
C TRP A 4 -6.49 3.57 -2.79
N SER A 5 -7.32 4.43 -2.19
CA SER A 5 -8.41 4.02 -1.29
C SER A 5 -9.50 3.15 -1.94
N LEU A 6 -9.59 3.14 -3.27
CA LEU A 6 -10.50 2.27 -4.03
C LEU A 6 -9.98 0.82 -4.14
N ILE A 7 -8.66 0.63 -4.16
CA ILE A 7 -8.06 -0.70 -4.39
C ILE A 7 -8.46 -1.70 -3.30
N PRO A 8 -8.34 -1.39 -1.99
CA PRO A 8 -8.77 -2.32 -0.93
C PRO A 8 -10.26 -2.69 -1.02
N GLU A 9 -11.12 -1.74 -1.42
CA GLU A 9 -12.56 -1.99 -1.56
C GLU A 9 -12.85 -2.93 -2.73
N GLU A 10 -12.18 -2.73 -3.87
CA GLU A 10 -12.28 -3.61 -5.04
C GLU A 10 -11.77 -5.03 -4.73
N GLU A 11 -10.61 -5.16 -4.07
CA GLU A 11 -10.04 -6.47 -3.72
C GLU A 11 -10.90 -7.21 -2.68
N ALA A 12 -11.46 -6.50 -1.70
CA ALA A 12 -12.38 -7.10 -0.74
C ALA A 12 -13.63 -7.70 -1.41
N LYS A 13 -14.15 -7.07 -2.47
CA LYS A 13 -15.33 -7.55 -3.23
C LYS A 13 -15.04 -8.83 -4.02
N LYS A 14 -13.79 -9.11 -4.38
CA LYS A 14 -13.42 -10.33 -5.11
C LYS A 14 -13.51 -11.59 -4.25
N ASN A 15 -13.55 -11.45 -2.92
CA ASN A 15 -13.63 -12.55 -1.97
C ASN A 15 -12.53 -13.62 -2.19
N SER A 16 -11.36 -13.22 -2.68
CA SER A 16 -10.21 -14.10 -2.96
C SER A 16 -9.37 -14.38 -1.72
N GLY A 17 -9.48 -13.53 -0.69
CA GLY A 17 -8.56 -13.47 0.45
C GLY A 17 -7.17 -12.90 0.11
N ASN A 18 -6.82 -12.84 -1.18
CA ASN A 18 -5.54 -12.32 -1.68
C ASN A 18 -5.63 -10.81 -1.84
N TYR A 19 -4.85 -10.05 -1.04
CA TYR A 19 -4.94 -8.59 -0.81
C TYR A 19 -5.93 -8.21 0.30
N LYS A 20 -5.49 -8.37 1.55
CA LYS A 20 -6.25 -8.03 2.75
C LYS A 20 -5.59 -6.84 3.45
N LEU A 21 -6.31 -5.71 3.52
CA LEU A 21 -5.82 -4.53 4.24
C LEU A 21 -5.81 -4.81 5.75
N ILE A 22 -4.62 -4.77 6.36
CA ILE A 22 -4.42 -4.99 7.80
C ILE A 22 -4.48 -3.66 8.56
N GLY A 23 -3.94 -2.59 7.97
CA GLY A 23 -3.98 -1.27 8.56
C GLY A 23 -3.56 -0.17 7.58
N ALA A 24 -4.10 1.04 7.76
CA ALA A 24 -3.72 2.22 7.02
C ALA A 24 -3.86 3.47 7.92
N GLY A 25 -2.92 4.41 7.84
CA GLY A 25 -2.97 5.64 8.62
C GLY A 25 -1.60 6.29 8.80
N GLN A 26 -1.56 7.41 9.54
CA GLN A 26 -0.30 7.98 10.01
C GLN A 26 0.23 7.14 11.18
N PRO A 27 1.41 6.50 11.05
CA PRO A 27 1.95 5.68 12.12
C PRO A 27 2.48 6.53 13.28
N THR A 28 2.46 5.97 14.48
CA THR A 28 3.24 6.49 15.62
C THR A 28 4.64 5.88 15.54
N MET A 29 5.66 6.71 15.35
CA MET A 29 7.04 6.23 15.22
C MET A 29 7.66 5.98 16.59
N ASN A 30 8.23 4.79 16.79
CA ASN A 30 9.06 4.47 17.96
C ASN A 30 10.56 4.84 17.73
N GLN A 31 11.02 4.79 16.48
CA GLN A 31 12.37 5.17 16.02
C GLN A 31 12.30 5.66 14.56
N GLY A 32 13.31 6.42 14.12
CA GLY A 32 13.43 6.91 12.75
C GLY A 32 12.64 8.19 12.45
N GLU A 33 12.59 8.56 11.17
CA GLU A 33 11.89 9.76 10.72
C GLU A 33 10.37 9.59 10.74
N LYS A 34 9.66 10.71 10.88
CA LYS A 34 8.20 10.73 10.87
C LYS A 34 7.68 10.35 9.48
N LEU A 35 6.92 9.26 9.39
CA LEU A 35 6.16 8.92 8.19
C LEU A 35 4.84 9.69 8.16
N LEU A 36 4.49 10.22 6.98
CA LEU A 36 3.21 10.88 6.74
C LEU A 36 2.05 9.88 6.71
N PHE A 37 2.29 8.68 6.18
CA PHE A 37 1.28 7.65 6.01
C PHE A 37 1.95 6.27 5.84
N ALA A 38 1.30 5.22 6.33
CA ALA A 38 1.71 3.84 6.17
C ALA A 38 0.50 2.94 5.89
N VAL A 39 0.75 1.84 5.18
CA VAL A 39 -0.23 0.82 4.84
C VAL A 39 0.41 -0.55 5.03
N VAL A 40 -0.35 -1.48 5.62
CA VAL A 40 0.02 -2.89 5.73
C VAL A 40 -1.04 -3.72 5.00
N VAL A 41 -0.61 -4.53 4.04
CA VAL A 41 -1.47 -5.44 3.27
C VAL A 41 -0.92 -6.85 3.39
N GLU A 42 -1.80 -7.80 3.65
CA GLU A 42 -1.52 -9.24 3.67
C GLU A 42 -1.90 -9.86 2.32
N PHE A 43 -1.02 -10.71 1.80
CA PHE A 43 -1.21 -11.48 0.58
C PHE A 43 -1.14 -12.97 0.90
N ASN A 44 -1.75 -13.82 0.08
CA ASN A 44 -1.73 -15.26 0.32
C ASN A 44 -0.34 -15.88 0.06
N SER A 45 0.50 -15.21 -0.74
CA SER A 45 1.87 -15.64 -1.03
C SER A 45 2.80 -14.47 -1.34
N HIS A 46 4.11 -14.73 -1.25
CA HIS A 46 5.15 -13.76 -1.62
C HIS A 46 5.05 -13.31 -3.08
N GLN A 47 4.76 -14.25 -3.99
CA GLN A 47 4.63 -13.93 -5.41
C GLN A 47 3.43 -13.01 -5.68
N GLU A 48 2.30 -13.23 -5.00
CA GLU A 48 1.15 -12.35 -5.12
C GLU A 48 1.41 -10.95 -4.56
N ALA A 49 2.24 -10.82 -3.51
CA ALA A 49 2.70 -9.52 -3.04
C ALA A 49 3.59 -8.81 -4.08
N LEU A 50 4.49 -9.54 -4.75
CA LEU A 50 5.32 -9.01 -5.84
C LEU A 50 4.47 -8.59 -7.04
N ASP A 51 3.43 -9.35 -7.38
CA ASP A 51 2.52 -9.04 -8.47
C ASP A 51 1.64 -7.84 -8.13
N GLY A 52 1.19 -7.73 -6.87
CA GLY A 52 0.48 -6.56 -6.35
C GLY A 52 1.30 -5.27 -6.45
N LEU A 53 2.62 -5.32 -6.22
CA LEU A 53 3.49 -4.16 -6.44
C LEU A 53 3.57 -3.76 -7.92
N LYS A 54 3.43 -4.71 -8.85
CA LYS A 54 3.47 -4.44 -10.30
C LYS A 54 2.09 -4.08 -10.87
N ASP A 55 1.03 -4.12 -10.05
CA ASP A 55 -0.32 -3.79 -10.50
C ASP A 55 -0.36 -2.35 -11.05
N PRO A 56 -0.75 -2.16 -12.32
CA PRO A 56 -0.87 -0.83 -12.93
C PRO A 56 -1.76 0.12 -12.13
N ARG A 57 -2.84 -0.38 -11.51
CA ARG A 57 -3.74 0.42 -10.66
C ARG A 57 -2.99 0.96 -9.43
N TYR A 58 -2.16 0.12 -8.82
CA TYR A 58 -1.33 0.52 -7.69
C TYR A 58 -0.27 1.54 -8.12
N GLN A 59 0.43 1.30 -9.23
CA GLN A 59 1.42 2.24 -9.76
C GLN A 59 0.80 3.59 -10.14
N ASP A 60 -0.40 3.61 -10.69
CA ASP A 60 -1.11 4.84 -11.04
C ASP A 60 -1.62 5.58 -9.80
N ALA A 61 -2.08 4.87 -8.77
CA ALA A 61 -2.42 5.48 -7.49
C ALA A 61 -1.19 6.11 -6.81
N LEU A 62 0.00 5.51 -6.96
CA LEU A 62 1.25 6.10 -6.49
C LEU A 62 1.64 7.37 -7.26
N LYS A 63 1.34 7.47 -8.56
CA LYS A 63 1.60 8.70 -9.32
C LYS A 63 0.79 9.88 -8.81
N GLU A 64 -0.50 9.68 -8.51
CA GLU A 64 -1.37 10.73 -7.94
C GLU A 64 -0.83 11.26 -6.61
N LEU A 65 -0.34 10.37 -5.74
CA LEU A 65 0.29 10.76 -4.49
C LEU A 65 1.62 11.53 -4.70
N ARG A 66 2.24 11.45 -5.89
CA ARG A 66 3.53 12.06 -6.27
C ARG A 66 3.36 13.42 -6.94
N GLU A 67 2.19 13.70 -7.48
CA GLU A 67 1.89 14.92 -8.24
C GLU A 67 1.61 16.14 -7.35
N ASN A 68 1.50 15.96 -6.02
CA ASN A 68 1.46 17.08 -5.08
C ASN A 68 2.87 17.67 -4.87
N PRO A 69 3.20 18.84 -5.44
CA PRO A 69 4.57 19.37 -5.45
C PRO A 69 5.09 19.78 -4.07
N GLU A 70 4.20 20.01 -3.09
CA GLU A 70 4.58 20.30 -1.70
C GLU A 70 4.94 19.03 -0.90
N GLU A 71 4.65 17.84 -1.45
CA GLU A 71 4.93 16.57 -0.81
C GLU A 71 5.96 15.79 -1.65
N THR A 72 7.25 16.05 -1.44
CA THR A 72 8.28 15.09 -1.87
C THR A 72 8.13 13.83 -1.01
N VAL A 73 7.25 12.92 -1.41
CA VAL A 73 7.00 11.68 -0.66
C VAL A 73 8.08 10.66 -1.02
N ILE A 74 9.09 10.52 -0.15
CA ILE A 74 9.97 9.35 -0.17
C ILE A 74 9.12 8.15 0.25
N ARG A 75 8.98 7.17 -0.65
CA ARG A 75 8.19 5.96 -0.41
C ARG A 75 9.10 4.76 -0.35
N ASN A 76 9.06 4.08 0.78
CA ASN A 76 9.65 2.77 0.95
C ASN A 76 8.52 1.75 0.87
N ALA A 77 8.73 0.70 0.08
CA ALA A 77 7.90 -0.49 0.08
C ALA A 77 8.78 -1.67 0.46
N SER A 78 8.25 -2.57 1.27
CA SER A 78 8.95 -3.78 1.69
C SER A 78 7.96 -4.93 1.71
N ILE A 79 8.42 -6.10 1.27
CA ILE A 79 7.68 -7.36 1.37
C ILE A 79 8.40 -8.20 2.40
N VAL A 80 7.63 -8.71 3.37
CA VAL A 80 8.13 -9.59 4.43
C VAL A 80 7.32 -10.88 4.35
N GLU A 81 8.00 -12.03 4.25
CA GLU A 81 7.33 -13.32 4.34
C GLU A 81 6.94 -13.60 5.80
N GLY A 82 5.70 -14.06 6.02
CA GLY A 82 5.27 -14.55 7.31
C GLY A 82 6.00 -15.85 7.69
N VAL A 83 6.16 -16.09 8.99
CA VAL A 83 6.76 -17.31 9.55
C VAL A 83 5.67 -18.30 9.93
#